data_AF-K0S8C8-F1
#
_entry.id   AF-K0S8C8-F1
#
_cell.length_a   1.000
_cell.length_b   1.000
_cell.length_c   1.000
_cell.angle_alpha   90.00
_cell.angle_beta   90.00
_cell.angle_gamma   90.00
#
_symmetry.space_group_name_H-M   'P 1'
#
loop_
_entity.id
_entity.type
_entity.pdbx_description
1 polymer ?
#
loop_
_entity_poly.entity_id
_entity_poly.type
_entity_poly.pdbx_seq_one_letter_code
_entity_poly.pdbx_strand_id
1 'polypeptide(L)'
;MARLMPDYVMLAIKKGDNKSVLRWINADRTEDRASAISAEMMGLTALMLANMESNLTLMTLLLQLGADVNYRVSLGYSLIDLTLNDVHVDARVARLLLSWGATFFSEKGCSRERIILKARRRGDHELANLLESELGGRRCEIINLSARPELNGKTCVVDEYLPNSNQYKVMLETKSKEVLVLRPDNLKRRDRTPQDCGYYIEFKNGRTIRHVFDSSEDCKAFVAALNKGDSQPVVTEEAEARAEQAAAELLAELGLDDSTNNVATRDSQVKKTKKKKRGKKNKK
;
A
#
# COMPACT_ATOMS: atom_id res chain seq x y z
N MET A 1 -3.96 19.54 16.53
CA MET A 1 -5.15 19.82 15.69
C MET A 1 -4.92 19.19 14.33
N ALA A 2 -5.88 18.44 13.80
CA ALA A 2 -5.76 17.85 12.47
C ALA A 2 -5.70 18.96 11.40
N ARG A 3 -4.75 18.84 10.47
CA ARG A 3 -4.56 19.85 9.41
C ARG A 3 -5.59 19.67 8.31
N LEU A 4 -6.00 20.76 7.67
CA LEU A 4 -6.88 20.69 6.50
C LEU A 4 -6.09 20.33 5.24
N MET A 5 -6.58 19.33 4.53
CA MET A 5 -6.09 18.93 3.22
C MET A 5 -6.66 19.86 2.14
N PRO A 6 -5.82 20.43 1.27
CA PRO A 6 -6.29 21.21 0.13
C PRO A 6 -7.07 20.37 -0.89
N ASP A 7 -8.03 20.98 -1.58
CA ASP A 7 -8.90 20.31 -2.56
C ASP A 7 -8.11 19.62 -3.68
N TYR A 8 -7.01 20.24 -4.15
CA TYR A 8 -6.18 19.64 -5.20
C TYR A 8 -5.51 18.33 -4.74
N VAL A 9 -5.17 18.21 -3.45
CA VAL A 9 -4.60 16.98 -2.87
C VAL A 9 -5.69 15.93 -2.76
N MET A 10 -6.88 16.29 -2.30
CA MET A 10 -8.03 15.39 -2.28
C MET A 10 -8.35 14.86 -3.69
N LEU A 11 -8.34 15.72 -4.70
CA LEU A 11 -8.52 15.33 -6.10
C LEU A 11 -7.38 14.43 -6.60
N ALA A 12 -6.14 14.65 -6.17
CA ALA A 12 -5.02 13.77 -6.48
C ALA A 12 -5.23 12.37 -5.90
N ILE A 13 -5.72 12.25 -4.66
CA ILE A 13 -6.07 10.94 -4.06
C ILE A 13 -7.13 10.23 -4.91
N LYS A 14 -8.23 10.92 -5.25
CA LYS A 14 -9.33 10.38 -6.09
C LYS A 14 -8.86 9.92 -7.48
N LYS A 15 -7.80 10.54 -8.01
CA LYS A 15 -7.21 10.18 -9.31
C LYS A 15 -6.10 9.12 -9.21
N GLY A 16 -5.71 8.71 -8.01
CA GLY A 16 -4.56 7.82 -7.80
C GLY A 16 -3.20 8.48 -8.05
N ASP A 17 -3.13 9.82 -8.07
CA ASP A 17 -1.88 10.57 -8.26
C ASP A 17 -1.08 10.64 -6.95
N ASN A 18 -0.45 9.51 -6.62
CA ASN A 18 0.40 9.37 -5.45
C ASN A 18 1.57 10.36 -5.46
N LYS A 19 2.07 10.77 -6.65
CA LYS A 19 3.19 11.71 -6.77
C LYS A 19 2.80 13.07 -6.17
N SER A 20 1.65 13.61 -6.57
CA SER A 20 1.18 14.91 -6.07
C SER A 20 0.86 14.88 -4.56
N VAL A 21 0.27 13.79 -4.07
CA VAL A 21 -0.02 13.62 -2.64
C VAL A 21 1.27 13.60 -1.82
N LEU A 22 2.25 12.78 -2.24
CA LEU A 22 3.52 12.67 -1.53
C LEU A 22 4.36 13.95 -1.63
N ARG A 23 4.33 14.66 -2.76
CA ARG A 23 4.98 15.96 -2.90
C ARG A 23 4.43 16.96 -1.88
N TRP A 24 3.11 17.00 -1.70
CA TRP A 24 2.49 17.91 -0.72
C TRP A 24 2.84 17.55 0.72
N ILE A 25 2.81 16.26 1.09
CA ILE A 25 3.18 15.81 2.44
C ILE A 25 4.65 16.12 2.74
N ASN A 26 5.55 15.78 1.81
CA ASN A 26 6.99 15.96 2.02
C ASN A 26 7.47 17.40 1.90
N ALA A 27 6.68 18.31 1.33
CA ALA A 27 7.03 19.72 1.22
C ALA A 27 7.16 20.42 2.58
N ASP A 28 6.54 19.89 3.64
CA ASP A 28 6.73 20.37 5.00
C ASP A 28 6.55 19.22 5.99
N ARG A 29 7.67 18.68 6.45
CA ARG A 29 7.70 17.58 7.43
C ARG A 29 7.54 18.03 8.87
N THR A 30 7.43 19.34 9.12
CA THR A 30 7.13 19.87 10.47
C THR A 30 5.63 19.83 10.74
N GLU A 31 4.79 19.81 9.70
CA GLU A 31 3.35 19.64 9.78
C GLU A 31 2.95 18.16 9.70
N ASP A 32 1.95 17.75 10.48
CA ASP A 32 1.32 16.42 10.40
C ASP A 32 0.36 16.34 9.19
N ARG A 33 0.92 16.49 7.98
CA ARG A 33 0.17 16.42 6.73
C ARG A 33 -0.29 15.01 6.39
N ALA A 34 0.39 13.99 6.88
CA ALA A 34 -0.01 12.59 6.69
C ALA A 34 -1.37 12.29 7.34
N SER A 35 -1.69 12.95 8.46
CA SER A 35 -2.98 12.84 9.15
C SER A 35 -3.98 13.95 8.79
N ALA A 36 -3.74 14.69 7.70
CA ALA A 36 -4.63 15.76 7.30
C ALA A 36 -6.02 15.26 6.87
N ILE A 37 -7.02 16.10 7.11
CA ILE A 37 -8.43 15.81 6.88
C ILE A 37 -9.03 16.70 5.79
N SER A 38 -9.98 16.16 5.03
CA SER A 38 -10.74 16.92 4.05
C SER A 38 -11.95 17.60 4.69
N ALA A 39 -12.05 18.92 4.59
CA ALA A 39 -13.24 19.66 5.03
C ALA A 39 -14.47 19.32 4.16
N GLU A 40 -14.25 19.16 2.85
CA GLU A 40 -15.29 18.79 1.87
C GLU A 40 -15.87 17.39 2.17
N MET A 41 -15.01 16.44 2.53
CA MET A 41 -15.38 15.04 2.75
C MET A 41 -15.58 14.75 4.24
N MET A 42 -16.29 15.64 4.96
CA MET A 42 -16.73 15.41 6.35
C MET A 42 -15.60 15.06 7.35
N GLY A 43 -14.39 15.56 7.12
CA GLY A 43 -13.24 15.32 7.99
C GLY A 43 -12.55 13.97 7.78
N LEU A 44 -12.76 13.29 6.65
CA LEU A 44 -12.00 12.07 6.31
C LEU A 44 -10.51 12.37 6.14
N THR A 45 -9.66 11.49 6.67
CA THR A 45 -8.20 11.60 6.50
C THR A 45 -7.75 11.18 5.10
N ALA A 46 -6.54 11.56 4.71
CA ALA A 46 -5.88 11.04 3.51
C ALA A 46 -5.88 9.50 3.46
N LEU A 47 -5.65 8.87 4.61
CA LEU A 47 -5.61 7.41 4.72
C LEU A 47 -6.99 6.78 4.48
N MET A 48 -8.07 7.41 4.95
CA MET A 48 -9.43 6.97 4.69
C MET A 48 -9.85 7.16 3.23
N LEU A 49 -9.49 8.30 2.62
CA LEU A 49 -9.76 8.54 1.21
C LEU A 49 -9.00 7.53 0.31
N ALA A 50 -7.74 7.24 0.62
CA ALA A 50 -6.95 6.23 -0.10
C ALA A 50 -7.57 4.83 -0.04
N ASN A 51 -8.21 4.49 1.09
CA ASN A 51 -8.96 3.23 1.23
C ASN A 51 -10.19 3.17 0.34
N MET A 52 -10.96 4.26 0.26
CA MET A 52 -12.14 4.34 -0.62
C MET A 52 -11.77 4.13 -2.10
N GLU A 53 -10.60 4.63 -2.50
CA GLU A 53 -10.05 4.44 -3.85
C GLU A 53 -9.28 3.11 -4.03
N SER A 54 -9.32 2.21 -3.04
CA SER A 54 -8.61 0.92 -3.03
C SER A 54 -7.09 1.04 -3.29
N ASN A 55 -6.48 2.17 -2.93
CA ASN A 55 -5.09 2.49 -3.21
C ASN A 55 -4.18 2.03 -2.05
N LEU A 56 -3.98 0.72 -1.95
CA LEU A 56 -3.18 0.09 -0.90
C LEU A 56 -1.73 0.62 -0.83
N THR A 57 -1.18 0.99 -1.98
CA THR A 57 0.14 1.63 -2.08
C THR A 57 0.16 2.95 -1.32
N LEU A 58 -0.78 3.85 -1.62
CA LEU A 58 -0.87 5.14 -0.94
C LEU A 58 -1.15 4.96 0.55
N MET A 59 -2.01 4.02 0.93
CA MET A 59 -2.27 3.72 2.34
C MET A 59 -0.98 3.34 3.09
N THR A 60 -0.17 2.46 2.49
CA THR A 60 1.09 2.02 3.09
C THR A 60 2.09 3.17 3.22
N LEU A 61 2.18 4.02 2.19
CA LEU A 61 3.04 5.21 2.21
C LEU A 61 2.59 6.21 3.28
N LEU A 62 1.28 6.47 3.40
CA LEU A 62 0.74 7.36 4.42
C LEU A 62 1.03 6.85 5.85
N LEU A 63 0.88 5.56 6.10
CA LEU A 63 1.22 4.94 7.38
C LEU A 63 2.73 5.05 7.68
N GLN A 64 3.59 4.82 6.69
CA GLN A 64 5.04 5.04 6.79
C GLN A 64 5.40 6.50 7.08
N LEU A 65 4.57 7.45 6.66
CA LEU A 65 4.72 8.89 6.92
C LEU A 65 4.05 9.34 8.22
N GLY A 66 3.48 8.42 9.00
CA GLY A 66 2.91 8.70 10.32
C GLY A 66 1.43 9.03 10.34
N ALA A 67 0.67 8.72 9.28
CA ALA A 67 -0.78 8.86 9.32
C ALA A 67 -1.37 8.03 10.48
N ASP A 68 -2.22 8.67 11.28
CA ASP A 68 -2.87 8.00 12.41
C ASP A 68 -3.87 6.92 11.93
N VAL A 69 -3.49 5.65 12.12
CA VAL A 69 -4.31 4.48 11.79
C VAL A 69 -5.62 4.41 12.59
N ASN A 70 -5.65 5.03 13.77
CA ASN A 70 -6.77 5.01 14.70
C ASN A 70 -7.56 6.32 14.73
N TYR A 71 -7.28 7.24 13.80
CA TYR A 71 -8.03 8.48 13.70
C TYR A 71 -9.53 8.20 13.60
N ARG A 72 -10.33 8.92 14.39
CA ARG A 72 -11.79 8.81 14.40
C ARG A 72 -12.40 10.07 13.80
N VAL A 73 -13.24 9.89 12.79
CA VAL A 73 -14.06 10.99 12.25
C VAL A 73 -15.08 11.45 13.29
N SER A 74 -15.77 12.56 13.03
CA SER A 74 -16.80 13.12 13.92
C SER A 74 -17.89 12.12 14.32
N LEU A 75 -18.23 11.17 13.45
CA LEU A 75 -19.17 10.07 13.71
C LEU A 75 -18.59 8.96 14.63
N GLY A 76 -17.31 9.03 14.99
CA GLY A 76 -16.61 8.09 15.86
C GLY A 76 -16.01 6.89 15.16
N TYR A 77 -16.16 6.74 13.84
CA TYR A 77 -15.60 5.62 13.08
C TYR A 77 -14.11 5.79 12.82
N SER A 78 -13.33 4.75 13.09
CA SER A 78 -11.96 4.61 12.62
C SER A 78 -11.91 4.01 11.20
N LEU A 79 -10.73 4.03 10.57
CA LEU A 79 -10.56 3.42 9.26
C LEU A 79 -10.86 1.92 9.25
N ILE A 80 -10.47 1.18 10.30
CA ILE A 80 -10.78 -0.25 10.38
C ILE A 80 -12.29 -0.48 10.55
N ASP A 81 -13.01 0.40 11.26
CA ASP A 81 -14.48 0.32 11.35
C ASP A 81 -15.12 0.50 9.96
N LEU A 82 -14.66 1.46 9.16
CA LEU A 82 -15.15 1.68 7.80
C LEU A 82 -14.87 0.47 6.90
N THR A 83 -13.62 -0.03 6.96
CA THR A 83 -13.16 -1.17 6.16
C THR A 83 -13.98 -2.44 6.40
N LEU A 84 -14.26 -2.78 7.67
CA LEU A 84 -14.98 -4.01 8.02
C LEU A 84 -16.49 -3.93 7.77
N ASN A 85 -17.03 -2.73 7.68
CA ASN A 85 -18.44 -2.52 7.33
C ASN A 85 -18.71 -2.57 5.83
N ASP A 86 -17.68 -2.38 5.00
CA ASP A 86 -17.77 -2.45 3.54
C ASP A 86 -18.35 -3.78 3.05
N VAL A 87 -18.99 -3.74 1.87
CA VAL A 87 -19.48 -4.92 1.16
C VAL A 87 -18.32 -5.68 0.49
N HIS A 88 -17.28 -4.97 0.05
CA HIS A 88 -16.16 -5.49 -0.73
C HIS A 88 -14.83 -5.37 0.02
N VAL A 89 -14.83 -5.78 1.30
CA VAL A 89 -13.63 -5.69 2.14
C VAL A 89 -12.49 -6.57 1.60
N ASP A 90 -11.35 -5.95 1.33
CA ASP A 90 -10.12 -6.67 0.99
C ASP A 90 -9.38 -7.04 2.29
N ALA A 91 -9.17 -8.34 2.51
CA ALA A 91 -8.45 -8.85 3.68
C ALA A 91 -7.02 -8.28 3.79
N ARG A 92 -6.40 -7.88 2.67
CA ARG A 92 -5.09 -7.22 2.64
C ARG A 92 -5.11 -5.85 3.32
N VAL A 93 -6.22 -5.12 3.19
CA VAL A 93 -6.40 -3.82 3.87
C VAL A 93 -6.53 -4.06 5.38
N ALA A 94 -7.40 -4.99 5.79
CA ALA A 94 -7.55 -5.32 7.21
C ALA A 94 -6.22 -5.76 7.84
N ARG A 95 -5.46 -6.63 7.15
CA ARG A 95 -4.12 -7.05 7.55
C ARG A 95 -3.13 -5.89 7.65
N LEU A 96 -3.14 -4.98 6.68
CA LEU A 96 -2.30 -3.78 6.73
C LEU A 96 -2.61 -3.00 8.01
N LEU A 97 -3.86 -2.60 8.21
CA LEU A 97 -4.28 -1.80 9.36
C LEU A 97 -3.98 -2.48 10.70
N LEU A 98 -4.29 -3.77 10.84
CA LEU A 98 -4.01 -4.56 12.05
C LEU A 98 -2.50 -4.64 12.34
N SER A 99 -1.66 -4.85 11.31
CA SER A 99 -0.20 -4.87 11.48
C SER A 99 0.38 -3.53 11.91
N TRP A 100 -0.30 -2.43 11.58
CA TRP A 100 0.02 -1.06 12.01
C TRP A 100 -0.66 -0.67 13.34
N GLY A 101 -1.30 -1.61 14.03
CA GLY A 101 -1.83 -1.37 15.36
C GLY A 101 -3.23 -0.74 15.38
N ALA A 102 -4.01 -0.89 14.32
CA ALA A 102 -5.42 -0.54 14.35
C ALA A 102 -6.10 -1.19 15.56
N THR A 103 -6.75 -0.38 16.39
CA THR A 103 -7.49 -0.83 17.56
C THR A 103 -8.75 -1.52 17.06
N PHE A 104 -8.91 -2.78 17.45
CA PHE A 104 -10.03 -3.61 17.04
C PHE A 104 -11.19 -3.40 18.03
N PHE A 105 -12.43 -3.38 17.52
CA PHE A 105 -13.68 -3.15 18.25
C PHE A 105 -13.81 -1.78 18.90
N SER A 106 -14.47 -0.85 18.20
CA SER A 106 -15.09 0.28 18.89
C SER A 106 -16.40 -0.17 19.57
N GLU A 107 -16.70 0.39 20.73
CA GLU A 107 -17.98 0.17 21.44
C GLU A 107 -19.21 0.54 20.59
N LYS A 108 -19.02 1.39 19.58
CA LYS A 108 -20.08 1.87 18.67
C LYS A 108 -20.24 1.02 17.41
N GLY A 109 -19.37 0.03 17.20
CA GLY A 109 -19.29 -0.76 15.97
C GLY A 109 -20.06 -2.09 16.00
N CYS A 110 -19.80 -2.90 14.98
CA CYS A 110 -20.26 -4.28 14.93
C CYS A 110 -19.47 -5.13 15.93
N SER A 111 -20.14 -5.98 16.71
CA SER A 111 -19.40 -6.97 17.50
C SER A 111 -18.53 -7.83 16.60
N ARG A 112 -17.41 -8.28 17.15
CA ARG A 112 -16.46 -9.19 16.49
C ARG A 112 -17.14 -10.34 15.79
N GLU A 113 -17.99 -11.02 16.53
CA GLU A 113 -18.66 -12.25 16.15
C GLU A 113 -19.56 -11.97 14.94
N ARG A 114 -20.19 -10.79 14.92
CA ARG A 114 -21.01 -10.36 13.78
C ARG A 114 -20.17 -10.09 12.53
N ILE A 115 -18.99 -9.49 12.67
CA ILE A 115 -18.07 -9.27 11.53
C ILE A 115 -17.55 -10.60 11.00
N ILE A 116 -17.11 -11.50 11.88
CA ILE A 116 -16.66 -12.85 11.52
C ILE A 116 -17.78 -13.61 10.80
N LEU A 117 -19.00 -13.62 11.35
CA LEU A 117 -20.15 -14.28 10.73
C LEU A 117 -20.45 -13.71 9.34
N LYS A 118 -20.40 -12.39 9.19
CA LYS A 118 -20.62 -11.70 7.90
C LYS A 118 -19.53 -12.09 6.88
N ALA A 119 -18.27 -12.10 7.29
CA ALA A 119 -17.14 -12.53 6.45
C ALA A 119 -17.29 -14.00 6.01
N ARG A 120 -17.62 -14.91 6.94
CA ARG A 120 -17.87 -16.33 6.62
C ARG A 120 -19.02 -16.51 5.63
N ARG A 121 -20.13 -15.80 5.79
CA ARG A 121 -21.29 -15.86 4.88
C ARG A 121 -20.97 -15.38 3.46
N ARG A 122 -19.97 -14.50 3.32
CA ARG A 122 -19.50 -14.00 2.02
C ARG A 122 -18.41 -14.87 1.39
N GLY A 123 -17.86 -15.82 2.14
CA GLY A 123 -16.71 -16.62 1.71
C GLY A 123 -15.35 -15.98 2.02
N ASP A 124 -15.32 -14.86 2.75
CA ASP A 124 -14.09 -14.14 3.13
C ASP A 124 -13.40 -14.84 4.31
N HIS A 125 -12.97 -16.08 4.09
CA HIS A 125 -12.37 -16.91 5.14
C HIS A 125 -11.06 -16.34 5.68
N GLU A 126 -10.27 -15.67 4.84
CA GLU A 126 -9.04 -15.00 5.27
C GLU A 126 -9.36 -13.91 6.30
N LEU A 127 -10.31 -13.01 5.99
CA LEU A 127 -10.71 -11.96 6.92
C LEU A 127 -11.27 -12.57 8.21
N ALA A 128 -12.15 -13.56 8.11
CA ALA A 128 -12.70 -14.21 9.29
C ALA A 128 -11.58 -14.78 10.17
N ASN A 129 -10.62 -15.51 9.59
CA ASN A 129 -9.46 -16.09 10.28
C ASN A 129 -8.57 -15.02 10.94
N LEU A 130 -8.33 -13.89 10.28
CA LEU A 130 -7.60 -12.77 10.88
C LEU A 130 -8.30 -12.25 12.15
N LEU A 131 -9.63 -12.25 12.15
CA LEU A 131 -10.41 -11.70 13.25
C LEU A 131 -10.73 -12.74 14.33
N GLU A 132 -10.50 -14.04 14.13
CA GLU A 132 -10.76 -15.12 15.11
C GLU A 132 -9.91 -15.00 16.38
N SER A 133 -8.77 -14.33 16.32
CA SER A 133 -7.89 -14.11 17.48
C SER A 133 -7.53 -12.63 17.68
N GLU A 134 -7.00 -12.29 18.87
CA GLU A 134 -6.54 -10.92 19.16
C GLU A 134 -5.32 -10.53 18.30
N LEU A 135 -4.43 -11.51 18.05
CA LEU A 135 -3.17 -11.29 17.35
C LEU A 135 -3.29 -11.46 15.82
N GLY A 136 -4.39 -12.00 15.30
CA GLY A 136 -4.54 -12.25 13.87
C GLY A 136 -4.35 -10.99 13.03
N GLY A 137 -3.50 -11.07 12.01
CA GLY A 137 -3.13 -9.95 11.14
C GLY A 137 -2.20 -8.94 11.78
N ARG A 138 -1.90 -9.04 13.08
CA ARG A 138 -1.00 -8.14 13.79
C ARG A 138 0.45 -8.55 13.63
N ARG A 139 1.33 -7.56 13.79
CA ARG A 139 2.76 -7.78 13.92
C ARG A 139 3.11 -8.11 15.36
N CYS A 140 3.95 -9.11 15.54
CA CYS A 140 4.41 -9.60 16.83
C CYS A 140 5.94 -9.77 16.83
N GLU A 141 6.48 -9.87 18.02
CA GLU A 141 7.85 -10.29 18.31
C GLU A 141 7.82 -11.70 18.89
N ILE A 142 8.73 -12.55 18.43
CA ILE A 142 8.90 -13.90 18.96
C ILE A 142 9.66 -13.83 20.28
N ILE A 143 9.11 -14.44 21.32
CA ILE A 143 9.68 -14.48 22.66
C ILE A 143 9.67 -15.90 23.23
N ASN A 144 10.54 -16.17 24.21
CA ASN A 144 10.54 -17.41 24.99
C ASN A 144 10.55 -18.71 24.16
N LEU A 145 11.12 -18.71 22.96
CA LEU A 145 11.15 -19.88 22.08
C LEU A 145 12.40 -20.73 22.35
N SER A 146 12.28 -21.72 23.23
CA SER A 146 13.43 -22.57 23.62
C SER A 146 13.92 -23.49 22.51
N ALA A 147 13.04 -23.94 21.61
CA ALA A 147 13.40 -24.86 20.53
C ALA A 147 14.30 -24.20 19.46
N ARG A 148 14.16 -22.89 19.28
CA ARG A 148 14.91 -22.06 18.32
C ARG A 148 15.24 -20.69 18.92
N PRO A 149 16.20 -20.62 19.86
CA PRO A 149 16.50 -19.39 20.58
C PRO A 149 16.93 -18.23 19.68
N GLU A 150 17.50 -18.54 18.51
CA GLU A 150 17.95 -17.57 17.50
C GLU A 150 16.81 -16.79 16.84
N LEU A 151 15.55 -17.23 17.03
CA LEU A 151 14.38 -16.52 16.56
C LEU A 151 13.83 -15.52 17.57
N ASN A 152 14.26 -15.58 18.84
CA ASN A 152 13.79 -14.63 19.84
C ASN A 152 14.23 -13.20 19.48
N GLY A 153 13.30 -12.25 19.60
CA GLY A 153 13.48 -10.86 19.18
C GLY A 153 13.16 -10.59 17.70
N LYS A 154 13.03 -11.63 16.87
CA LYS A 154 12.61 -11.45 15.46
C LYS A 154 11.14 -11.12 15.37
N THR A 155 10.76 -10.36 14.34
CA THR A 155 9.37 -9.97 14.11
C THR A 155 8.68 -10.86 13.09
N CYS A 156 7.39 -11.06 13.31
CA CYS A 156 6.53 -11.86 12.47
C CYS A 156 5.14 -11.22 12.37
N VAL A 157 4.38 -11.59 11.34
CA VAL A 157 2.96 -11.25 11.21
C VAL A 157 2.14 -12.51 11.40
N VAL A 158 1.08 -12.43 12.19
CA VAL A 158 0.18 -13.56 12.40
C VAL A 158 -0.75 -13.71 11.20
N ASP A 159 -0.71 -14.87 10.56
CA ASP A 159 -1.54 -15.17 9.39
C ASP A 159 -2.87 -15.77 9.78
N GLU A 160 -2.86 -16.71 10.72
CA GLU A 160 -4.02 -17.50 11.10
C GLU A 160 -3.90 -18.00 12.55
N TYR A 161 -5.03 -18.07 13.24
CA TYR A 161 -5.14 -18.76 14.53
C TYR A 161 -5.76 -20.14 14.34
N LEU A 162 -5.14 -21.15 14.96
CA LEU A 162 -5.53 -22.55 14.92
C LEU A 162 -6.20 -22.93 16.25
N PRO A 163 -7.54 -22.89 16.34
CA PRO A 163 -8.25 -23.06 17.61
C PRO A 163 -8.07 -24.46 18.21
N ASN A 164 -7.96 -25.50 17.38
CA ASN A 164 -7.84 -26.89 17.84
C ASN A 164 -6.54 -27.16 18.62
N SER A 165 -5.48 -26.43 18.32
CA SER A 165 -4.16 -26.62 18.94
C SER A 165 -3.71 -25.42 19.78
N ASN A 166 -4.56 -24.38 19.88
CA ASN A 166 -4.27 -23.09 20.49
C ASN A 166 -2.90 -22.54 20.04
N GLN A 167 -2.71 -22.44 18.73
CA GLN A 167 -1.46 -22.01 18.12
C GLN A 167 -1.72 -21.00 17.00
N TYR A 168 -0.68 -20.24 16.66
CA TYR A 168 -0.69 -19.24 15.62
C TYR A 168 0.22 -19.67 14.49
N LYS A 169 -0.28 -19.61 13.27
CA LYS A 169 0.56 -19.62 12.07
C LYS A 169 1.06 -18.21 11.85
N VAL A 170 2.37 -18.03 11.85
CA VAL A 170 3.01 -16.72 11.70
C VAL A 170 4.02 -16.74 10.55
N MET A 171 4.17 -15.62 9.86
CA MET A 171 5.16 -15.43 8.82
C MET A 171 6.27 -14.51 9.34
N LEU A 172 7.52 -14.97 9.31
CA LEU A 172 8.68 -14.15 9.65
C LEU A 172 8.82 -12.99 8.68
N GLU A 173 9.18 -11.83 9.21
CA GLU A 173 9.45 -10.63 8.41
C GLU A 173 10.90 -10.55 7.93
N THR A 174 11.41 -11.67 7.47
CA THR A 174 12.74 -11.76 6.87
C THR A 174 12.60 -12.00 5.37
N LYS A 175 13.69 -11.93 4.61
CA LYS A 175 13.65 -12.21 3.17
C LYS A 175 13.17 -13.63 2.85
N SER A 176 13.39 -14.59 3.75
CA SER A 176 12.94 -15.99 3.56
C SER A 176 11.43 -16.17 3.68
N LYS A 177 10.74 -15.25 4.37
CA LYS A 177 9.31 -15.36 4.71
C LYS A 177 8.93 -16.74 5.29
N GLU A 178 9.83 -17.30 6.10
CA GLU A 178 9.60 -18.58 6.76
C GLU A 178 8.29 -18.54 7.58
N VAL A 179 7.49 -19.60 7.46
CA VAL A 179 6.23 -19.75 8.20
C VAL A 179 6.46 -20.67 9.39
N LEU A 180 6.04 -20.23 10.57
CA LEU A 180 6.16 -20.96 11.82
C LEU A 180 4.80 -21.20 12.45
N VAL A 181 4.71 -22.21 13.31
CA VAL A 181 3.55 -22.44 14.16
C VAL A 181 4.00 -22.27 15.61
N LEU A 182 3.46 -21.26 16.29
CA LEU A 182 3.90 -20.81 17.61
C LEU A 182 2.73 -20.78 18.60
N ARG A 183 3.03 -20.99 19.88
CA ARG A 183 2.03 -20.83 20.95
C ARG A 183 1.82 -19.35 21.27
N PRO A 184 0.67 -18.98 21.86
CA PRO A 184 0.43 -17.62 22.35
C PRO A 184 1.57 -17.09 23.25
N ASP A 185 2.11 -17.92 24.14
CA ASP A 185 3.20 -17.55 25.06
C ASP A 185 4.53 -17.22 24.35
N ASN A 186 4.64 -17.56 23.06
CA ASN A 186 5.79 -17.25 22.23
C ASN A 186 5.65 -15.96 21.42
N LEU A 187 4.53 -15.25 21.56
CA LEU A 187 4.22 -14.07 20.78
C LEU A 187 3.92 -12.88 21.68
N LYS A 188 4.59 -11.76 21.40
CA LYS A 188 4.29 -10.46 22.01
C LYS A 188 3.87 -9.48 20.94
N ARG A 189 2.71 -8.83 21.09
CA ARG A 189 2.25 -7.79 20.15
C ARG A 189 3.31 -6.69 20.03
N ARG A 190 3.66 -6.34 18.79
CA ARG A 190 4.60 -5.27 18.44
C ARG A 190 4.19 -4.67 17.09
N ASP A 191 3.25 -3.74 17.16
CA ASP A 191 2.70 -3.10 15.97
C ASP A 191 3.77 -2.31 15.20
N ARG A 192 3.55 -2.12 13.90
CA ARG A 192 4.41 -1.28 13.07
C ARG A 192 4.31 0.19 13.49
N THR A 193 5.42 0.89 13.32
CA THR A 193 5.50 2.35 13.45
C THR A 193 6.28 2.91 12.26
N PRO A 194 6.22 4.23 11.99
CA PRO A 194 7.06 4.83 10.95
C PRO A 194 8.55 4.47 11.09
N GLN A 195 9.05 4.37 12.33
CA GLN A 195 10.45 4.05 12.64
C GLN A 195 10.75 2.54 12.63
N ASP A 196 9.78 1.69 12.96
CA ASP A 196 9.89 0.22 12.97
C ASP A 196 8.76 -0.40 12.16
N CYS A 197 8.84 -0.20 10.84
CA CYS A 197 7.81 -0.65 9.90
C CYS A 197 8.07 -2.04 9.33
N GLY A 198 9.21 -2.69 9.61
CA GLY A 198 9.58 -4.05 9.17
C GLY A 198 9.86 -4.22 7.67
N TYR A 199 9.36 -3.31 6.85
CA TYR A 199 9.66 -3.14 5.43
C TYR A 199 9.54 -1.65 5.10
N TYR A 200 10.06 -1.20 3.97
CA TYR A 200 9.90 0.19 3.55
C TYR A 200 9.51 0.28 2.08
N ILE A 201 8.44 0.99 1.76
CA ILE A 201 8.08 1.34 0.39
C ILE A 201 8.58 2.74 0.08
N GLU A 202 9.45 2.86 -0.92
CA GLU A 202 9.79 4.14 -1.55
C GLU A 202 8.90 4.36 -2.78
N PHE A 203 8.55 5.61 -3.05
CA PHE A 203 7.88 6.02 -4.28
C PHE A 203 8.80 6.99 -5.04
N LYS A 204 9.38 6.55 -6.15
CA LYS A 204 10.32 7.32 -6.97
C LYS A 204 9.90 7.20 -8.44
N ASN A 205 9.83 8.33 -9.13
CA ASN A 205 9.53 8.41 -10.58
C ASN A 205 8.27 7.62 -11.00
N GLY A 206 7.21 7.73 -10.20
CA GLY A 206 5.94 7.04 -10.46
C GLY A 206 5.93 5.53 -10.15
N ARG A 207 7.06 4.97 -9.67
CA ARG A 207 7.21 3.55 -9.36
C ARG A 207 7.39 3.35 -7.85
N THR A 208 6.93 2.21 -7.37
CA THR A 208 7.15 1.77 -6.00
C THR A 208 8.34 0.81 -5.92
N ILE A 209 9.22 1.04 -4.95
CA ILE A 209 10.33 0.15 -4.63
C ILE A 209 10.09 -0.37 -3.22
N ARG A 210 9.99 -1.69 -3.07
CA ARG A 210 9.80 -2.34 -1.78
C ARG A 210 11.12 -2.85 -1.24
N HIS A 211 11.57 -2.27 -0.14
CA HIS A 211 12.74 -2.69 0.62
C HIS A 211 12.32 -3.71 1.68
N VAL A 212 12.99 -4.87 1.68
CA VAL A 212 12.78 -5.97 2.63
C VAL A 212 14.08 -6.23 3.36
N PHE A 213 13.98 -6.49 4.66
CA PHE A 213 15.12 -6.58 5.56
C PHE A 213 15.20 -7.98 6.17
N ASP A 214 16.37 -8.37 6.68
CA ASP A 214 16.54 -9.63 7.42
C ASP A 214 16.31 -9.44 8.93
N SER A 215 16.31 -8.19 9.42
CA SER A 215 16.03 -7.83 10.80
C SER A 215 15.24 -6.52 10.93
N SER A 216 14.60 -6.32 12.09
CA SER A 216 13.94 -5.05 12.45
C SER A 216 14.96 -3.92 12.59
N GLU A 217 16.17 -4.25 13.03
CA GLU A 217 17.28 -3.34 13.26
C GLU A 217 17.78 -2.74 11.93
N ASP A 218 17.90 -3.56 10.89
CA ASP A 218 18.27 -3.10 9.55
C ASP A 218 17.20 -2.15 8.97
N CYS A 219 15.92 -2.48 9.16
CA CYS A 219 14.82 -1.63 8.74
C CYS A 219 14.85 -0.27 9.45
N LYS A 220 15.02 -0.27 10.78
CA LYS A 220 15.16 0.96 11.58
C LYS A 220 16.36 1.79 11.15
N ALA A 221 17.51 1.14 10.90
CA ALA A 221 18.72 1.82 10.43
C ALA A 221 18.52 2.48 9.07
N PHE A 222 17.85 1.79 8.14
CA PHE A 222 17.48 2.33 6.83
C PHE A 222 16.56 3.55 6.95
N VAL A 223 15.48 3.45 7.74
CA VAL A 223 14.56 4.57 7.96
C VAL A 223 15.26 5.75 8.64
N ALA A 224 16.11 5.48 9.63
CA ALA A 224 16.88 6.53 10.31
C ALA A 224 17.87 7.22 9.36
N ALA A 225 18.48 6.49 8.43
CA ALA A 225 19.37 7.06 7.42
C ALA A 225 18.61 7.98 6.46
N LEU A 226 17.42 7.58 5.99
CA LEU A 226 16.56 8.43 5.16
C LEU A 226 16.21 9.74 5.87
N ASN A 227 15.74 9.66 7.13
CA ASN A 227 15.39 10.84 7.91
C ASN A 227 16.57 11.78 8.19
N LYS A 228 17.82 11.27 8.22
CA LYS A 228 19.04 12.08 8.37
C LYS A 228 19.51 12.67 7.03
N GLY A 229 19.39 11.91 5.94
CA GLY A 229 19.83 12.28 4.59
C GLY A 229 19.03 13.42 3.96
N ASP A 230 17.84 13.73 4.48
CA ASP A 230 17.01 14.87 4.07
C ASP A 230 17.55 16.25 4.51
N SER A 231 18.83 16.33 4.90
CA SER A 231 19.58 17.58 5.10
C SER A 231 20.57 17.90 3.97
N GLN A 232 20.40 17.30 2.78
CA GLN A 232 21.09 17.66 1.53
C GLN A 232 20.08 17.92 0.39
N PRO A 233 20.46 18.74 -0.62
CA PRO A 233 19.61 19.77 -1.17
C PRO A 233 18.49 19.18 -2.02
N VAL A 234 17.35 19.88 -2.00
CA VAL A 234 16.24 19.71 -2.94
C VAL A 234 16.82 19.43 -4.34
N VAL A 235 16.60 18.23 -4.86
CA VAL A 235 16.81 17.97 -6.29
C VAL A 235 15.77 18.83 -7.01
N THR A 236 16.19 20.02 -7.41
CA THR A 236 15.39 20.92 -8.24
C THR A 236 15.14 20.25 -9.58
N GLU A 237 13.96 20.48 -10.17
CA GLU A 237 13.64 19.98 -11.53
C GLU A 237 14.76 20.33 -12.55
N GLU A 238 15.51 21.42 -12.33
CA GLU A 238 16.67 21.80 -13.12
C GLU A 238 17.92 20.91 -12.98
N ALA A 239 18.10 20.23 -11.84
CA ALA A 239 19.20 19.29 -11.64
C ALA A 239 18.89 17.95 -12.31
N GLU A 240 17.62 17.55 -12.29
CA GLU A 240 17.11 16.37 -12.97
C GLU A 240 17.07 16.56 -14.49
N ALA A 241 16.59 17.71 -14.98
CA ALA A 241 16.63 18.05 -16.41
C ALA A 241 18.05 18.09 -16.98
N ARG A 242 19.03 18.58 -16.19
CA ARG A 242 20.45 18.55 -16.58
C ARG A 242 21.01 17.13 -16.63
N ALA A 243 20.59 16.26 -15.73
CA ALA A 243 21.02 14.86 -15.74
C ALA A 243 20.41 14.09 -16.93
N GLU A 244 19.13 14.32 -17.25
CA GLU A 244 18.49 13.74 -18.44
C GLU A 244 19.10 14.25 -19.74
N GLN A 245 19.41 15.54 -19.82
CA GLN A 245 20.07 16.12 -20.98
C GLN A 245 21.49 15.56 -21.18
N ALA A 246 22.27 15.44 -20.10
CA ALA A 246 23.59 14.83 -20.16
C ALA A 246 23.54 13.34 -20.56
N ALA A 247 22.51 12.60 -20.13
CA ALA A 247 22.30 11.23 -20.55
C ALA A 247 21.92 11.12 -22.04
N ALA A 248 21.09 12.04 -22.54
CA ALA A 248 20.71 12.11 -23.96
C ALA A 248 21.90 12.47 -24.86
N GLU A 249 22.76 13.40 -24.42
CA GLU A 249 23.99 13.76 -25.15
C GLU A 249 24.99 12.60 -25.21
N LEU A 250 25.15 11.83 -24.12
CA LEU A 250 25.97 10.61 -24.12
C LEU A 250 25.43 9.54 -25.06
N LEU A 251 24.11 9.36 -25.15
CA LEU A 251 23.49 8.42 -26.09
C LEU A 251 23.70 8.84 -27.55
N ALA A 252 23.65 10.14 -27.82
CA ALA A 252 23.94 10.70 -29.14
C ALA A 252 25.43 10.55 -29.53
N GLU A 253 26.37 10.75 -28.60
CA GLU A 253 27.80 10.51 -28.83
C GLU A 253 28.11 9.02 -29.10
N LEU A 254 27.36 8.11 -28.48
CA LEU A 254 27.50 6.67 -28.71
C LEU A 254 26.82 6.19 -30.01
N GLY A 255 26.20 7.08 -30.78
CA GLY A 255 25.61 6.79 -32.09
C GLY A 255 24.40 5.86 -32.03
N LEU A 256 23.73 5.77 -30.88
CA LEU A 256 22.54 4.95 -30.65
C LEU A 256 21.26 5.78 -30.88
N ASP A 257 21.18 6.46 -32.02
CA ASP A 257 19.91 7.02 -32.48
C ASP A 257 19.08 5.90 -33.09
N ASP A 258 17.93 5.63 -32.48
CA ASP A 258 16.99 4.59 -32.87
C ASP A 258 16.49 4.85 -34.30
N SER A 259 17.11 4.17 -35.26
CA SER A 259 16.84 4.30 -36.68
C SER A 259 15.46 3.74 -37.01
N THR A 260 14.43 4.58 -36.91
CA THR A 260 13.16 4.36 -37.59
C THR A 260 13.20 5.08 -38.93
N ASN A 261 13.58 4.37 -40.00
CA ASN A 261 12.81 4.28 -41.26
C ASN A 261 13.56 3.60 -42.44
N ASN A 262 12.92 2.52 -42.92
CA ASN A 262 12.56 2.23 -44.32
C ASN A 262 13.49 1.44 -45.29
N VAL A 263 12.96 0.25 -45.65
CA VAL A 263 12.71 -0.32 -47.00
C VAL A 263 13.33 -1.70 -47.24
N ALA A 264 12.45 -2.72 -47.35
CA ALA A 264 12.63 -3.79 -48.32
C ALA A 264 11.26 -4.25 -48.86
N THR A 265 11.04 -3.95 -50.13
CA THR A 265 10.00 -4.42 -51.05
C THR A 265 9.74 -5.93 -50.98
N ARG A 266 8.47 -6.35 -50.98
CA ARG A 266 7.97 -7.51 -51.74
C ARG A 266 6.45 -7.50 -51.90
N ASP A 267 6.04 -7.81 -53.12
CA ASP A 267 4.70 -7.82 -53.72
C ASP A 267 3.58 -8.46 -52.89
N SER A 268 2.37 -7.92 -53.03
CA SER A 268 1.16 -8.70 -53.36
C SER A 268 -0.06 -7.80 -53.67
N GLN A 269 -0.47 -7.92 -54.94
CA GLN A 269 -1.65 -7.38 -55.61
C GLN A 269 -2.93 -7.21 -54.77
N VAL A 270 -3.47 -5.98 -54.78
CA VAL A 270 -4.87 -5.69 -54.41
C VAL A 270 -5.79 -5.99 -55.61
N LYS A 271 -6.55 -7.10 -55.53
CA LYS A 271 -7.73 -7.33 -56.38
C LYS A 271 -8.88 -6.42 -55.93
N LYS A 272 -9.15 -5.35 -56.69
CA LYS A 272 -10.41 -4.60 -56.66
C LYS A 272 -11.54 -5.44 -57.26
N THR A 273 -12.51 -5.88 -56.45
CA THR A 273 -13.82 -6.33 -56.96
C THR A 273 -14.84 -5.20 -56.93
N LYS A 274 -15.33 -4.90 -58.14
CA LYS A 274 -16.30 -3.85 -58.49
C LYS A 274 -17.68 -4.16 -57.93
N LYS A 275 -18.28 -3.22 -57.18
CA LYS A 275 -19.73 -3.20 -56.91
C LYS A 275 -20.42 -2.35 -57.99
N LYS A 276 -21.00 -3.00 -58.99
CA LYS A 276 -21.79 -2.37 -60.07
C LYS A 276 -23.22 -2.10 -59.57
N LYS A 277 -23.63 -0.82 -59.62
CA LYS A 277 -25.04 -0.39 -59.69
C LYS A 277 -25.65 -0.90 -61.00
N ARG A 278 -26.84 -1.52 -60.95
CA ARG A 278 -27.73 -1.66 -62.11
C ARG A 278 -29.15 -1.38 -61.63
N GLY A 279 -29.78 -0.38 -62.23
CA GLY A 279 -31.11 0.07 -61.87
C GLY A 279 -32.23 -0.60 -62.66
N LYS A 280 -33.40 -0.59 -62.01
CA LYS A 280 -34.75 -0.23 -62.50
C LYS A 280 -35.45 -1.01 -63.64
N LYS A 281 -36.76 -1.21 -63.38
CA LYS A 281 -37.93 -1.41 -64.27
C LYS A 281 -38.15 -2.85 -64.76
N ASN A 282 -39.37 -3.41 -64.87
CA ASN A 282 -40.76 -2.95 -64.69
C ASN A 282 -41.70 -4.17 -64.85
N LYS A 283 -42.97 -4.02 -64.42
CA LYS A 283 -44.21 -4.62 -64.94
C LYS A 283 -44.38 -6.16 -64.91
N LYS A 284 -45.37 -6.64 -64.16
CA LYS A 284 -46.76 -6.76 -64.62
C LYS A 284 -47.68 -6.89 -63.41
#